data_AF-A0A498C8X8-F1
#
_entry.id   AF-A0A498C8X8-F1
#
_cell.length_a   1.000
_cell.length_b   1.000
_cell.length_c   1.000
_cell.angle_alpha   90.00
_cell.angle_beta   90.00
_cell.angle_gamma   90.00
#
_symmetry.space_group_name_H-M   'P 1'
#
loop_
_entity.id
_entity.type
_entity.pdbx_description
1 polymer ?
#
loop_
_entity_poly.entity_id
_entity_poly.type
_entity_poly.pdbx_seq_one_letter_code
_entity_poly.pdbx_strand_id
1 'polypeptide(L)'
;MTLMSPLLSVASVPYRAGHICRHFLRREVWRRFHDAAQAYGVPVWVIAWRALRWYAADRFLPNEALSRGLLDPKERIHSAGDHISEERLHGLQHAVNTPAAAMCRDKLLFHQYCSSHGLPVPRLLAVLSRCGSRDALGHPLVTRQHWQAFVSQHLPGSFVAKPRHGRQGRDIRLLGVEHEACADRPVEQLVRALCEFANSHEEQILEERLMAHQRIVALTGTPALSTVRVFSWVTPKGKPEILDAYFRGIVGNSLTDNISDCRTGLFTANVTARPDLRSGVLSQAWAFNANGVGYRWVDHHPGTDMPIKGFQLPWWEEVRALVSRAALCFLPVRTIGWDVALTPKGAFLIEANERFQHAGFGEGVHRIRSALQQEQERLRGPASPLPAEPPHGK
;
A
#
# COMPACT_ATOMS: atom_id res chain seq x y z
N MET A 1 -21.21 -28.37 30.89
CA MET A 1 -19.89 -28.65 30.31
C MET A 1 -20.07 -29.03 28.85
N THR A 2 -20.05 -28.05 27.94
CA THR A 2 -19.62 -28.18 26.53
C THR A 2 -19.67 -26.79 25.90
N LEU A 3 -18.55 -26.07 26.01
CA LEU A 3 -18.28 -24.85 25.25
C LEU A 3 -17.82 -25.29 23.85
N MET A 4 -18.62 -25.05 22.81
CA MET A 4 -18.12 -25.04 21.43
C MET A 4 -18.08 -23.60 20.93
N SER A 5 -16.85 -23.11 20.83
CA SER A 5 -16.43 -21.78 20.39
C SER A 5 -16.63 -21.58 18.87
N PRO A 6 -16.78 -20.31 18.41
CA PRO A 6 -16.99 -20.00 17.00
C PRO A 6 -15.69 -20.05 16.20
N LEU A 7 -15.81 -20.46 14.93
CA LEU A 7 -14.76 -20.54 13.91
C LEU A 7 -14.16 -19.16 13.55
N LEU A 8 -13.34 -18.63 14.45
CA LEU A 8 -12.16 -17.84 14.11
C LEU A 8 -10.99 -18.78 14.29
N SER A 9 -10.38 -19.25 13.20
CA SER A 9 -9.13 -20.02 13.13
C SER A 9 -8.46 -20.17 14.51
N VAL A 10 -8.79 -21.26 15.22
CA VAL A 10 -7.94 -21.75 16.30
C VAL A 10 -6.73 -22.29 15.57
N ALA A 11 -5.81 -21.40 15.19
CA ALA A 11 -4.46 -21.78 14.88
C ALA A 11 -4.03 -22.76 15.98
N SER A 12 -3.79 -24.01 15.57
CA SER A 12 -3.40 -25.07 16.49
C SER A 12 -2.21 -24.59 17.33
N VAL A 13 -2.11 -25.02 18.59
CA VAL A 13 -0.95 -24.74 19.44
C VAL A 13 0.38 -24.90 18.68
N PRO A 14 0.58 -25.93 17.83
CA PRO A 14 1.77 -26.03 16.97
C PRO A 14 1.89 -24.92 15.91
N TYR A 15 0.81 -24.44 15.28
CA TYR A 15 0.87 -23.27 14.41
C TYR A 15 1.33 -22.03 15.17
N ARG A 16 0.79 -21.80 16.38
CA ARG A 16 1.15 -20.63 17.20
C ARG A 16 2.61 -20.67 17.64
N ALA A 17 3.08 -21.83 18.09
CA ALA A 17 4.48 -22.04 18.44
C ALA A 17 5.39 -21.85 17.22
N GLY A 18 5.04 -22.45 16.07
CA GLY A 18 5.78 -22.29 14.83
C GLY A 18 5.82 -20.85 14.32
N HIS A 19 4.72 -20.10 14.45
CA HIS A 19 4.64 -18.70 14.05
C HIS A 19 5.49 -17.80 14.96
N ILE A 20 5.43 -17.99 16.28
CA ILE A 20 6.30 -17.29 17.23
C ILE A 20 7.77 -17.60 16.91
N CYS A 21 8.15 -18.87 16.77
CA CYS A 21 9.53 -19.23 16.43
C CYS A 21 9.99 -18.57 15.13
N ARG A 22 9.15 -18.58 14.08
CA ARG A 22 9.47 -18.00 12.78
C ARG A 22 9.71 -16.49 12.82
N HIS A 23 9.01 -15.76 13.68
CA HIS A 23 9.05 -14.29 13.69
C HIS A 23 9.83 -13.70 14.86
N PHE A 24 9.87 -14.34 16.02
CA PHE A 24 10.53 -13.83 17.23
C PHE A 24 11.96 -14.35 17.41
N LEU A 25 12.34 -15.49 16.84
CA LEU A 25 13.70 -16.06 17.03
C LEU A 25 14.69 -15.61 15.95
N ARG A 26 14.31 -14.68 15.06
CA ARG A 26 15.21 -14.15 14.05
C ARG A 26 16.27 -13.25 14.69
N ARG A 27 17.54 -13.47 14.33
CA ARG A 27 18.67 -12.65 14.82
C ARG A 27 18.47 -11.15 14.55
N GLU A 28 17.86 -10.80 13.42
CA GLU A 28 17.55 -9.42 13.05
C GLU A 28 16.53 -8.77 14.01
N VAL A 29 15.51 -9.52 14.43
CA VAL A 29 14.48 -9.02 15.35
C VAL A 29 15.08 -8.75 16.73
N TRP A 30 15.93 -9.65 17.22
CA TRP A 30 16.64 -9.45 18.49
C TRP A 30 17.61 -8.26 18.46
N ARG A 31 18.25 -7.99 17.32
CA ARG A 31 19.05 -6.77 17.13
C ARG A 31 18.18 -5.53 17.32
N ARG A 32 17.01 -5.49 16.65
CA ARG A 32 16.08 -4.36 16.79
C ARG A 32 15.47 -4.24 18.19
N PHE A 33 15.26 -5.35 18.90
CA PHE A 33 14.87 -5.31 20.31
C PHE A 33 15.97 -4.70 21.18
N HIS A 34 17.24 -4.95 20.86
CA HIS A 34 18.36 -4.29 21.54
C HIS A 34 18.38 -2.78 21.25
N ASP A 35 18.19 -2.38 20.00
CA ASP A 35 18.12 -0.96 19.62
C ASP A 35 16.96 -0.24 20.35
N ALA A 36 15.80 -0.89 20.44
CA ALA A 36 14.65 -0.37 21.19
C ALA A 36 14.89 -0.33 22.70
N ALA A 37 15.56 -1.35 23.24
CA ALA A 37 15.93 -1.41 24.66
C ALA A 37 16.88 -0.25 25.04
N GLN A 38 17.86 0.03 24.19
CA GLN A 38 18.74 1.19 24.34
C GLN A 38 17.95 2.50 24.24
N ALA A 39 17.07 2.64 23.24
CA ALA A 39 16.28 3.86 23.04
C ALA A 39 15.33 4.17 24.21
N TYR A 40 14.73 3.14 24.82
CA TYR A 40 13.80 3.30 25.93
C TYR A 40 14.45 3.21 27.32
N GLY A 41 15.75 2.91 27.40
CA GLY A 41 16.47 2.77 28.67
C GLY A 41 16.01 1.58 29.51
N VAL A 42 15.62 0.46 28.88
CA VAL A 42 15.15 -0.75 29.57
C VAL A 42 15.89 -2.00 29.09
N PRO A 43 15.90 -3.10 29.86
CA PRO A 43 16.49 -4.36 29.41
C PRO A 43 15.78 -4.96 28.18
N VAL A 44 16.54 -5.63 27.31
CA VAL A 44 16.01 -6.26 26.08
C VAL A 44 14.88 -7.26 26.33
N TRP A 45 14.91 -7.98 27.46
CA TRP A 45 13.86 -8.94 27.81
C TRP A 45 12.52 -8.25 28.11
N VAL A 46 12.52 -6.99 28.57
CA VAL A 46 11.31 -6.19 28.76
C VAL A 46 10.66 -5.93 27.40
N ILE A 47 11.45 -5.56 26.40
CA ILE A 47 10.99 -5.33 25.02
C ILE A 47 10.46 -6.61 24.40
N ALA A 48 11.20 -7.72 24.51
CA ALA A 48 10.77 -9.01 23.99
C ALA A 48 9.46 -9.50 24.64
N TRP A 49 9.34 -9.35 25.97
CA TRP A 49 8.12 -9.69 26.69
C TRP A 49 6.94 -8.81 26.27
N ARG A 50 7.15 -7.50 26.12
CA ARG A 50 6.12 -6.58 25.60
C ARG A 50 5.68 -6.95 24.18
N ALA A 51 6.61 -7.31 23.30
CA ALA A 51 6.29 -7.77 21.95
C ALA A 51 5.41 -9.03 21.98
N LEU A 52 5.72 -9.99 22.87
CA LEU A 52 4.90 -11.19 23.04
C LEU A 52 3.50 -10.86 23.57
N ARG A 53 3.38 -9.92 24.51
CA ARG A 53 2.08 -9.46 25.03
C ARG A 53 1.22 -8.80 23.95
N TRP A 54 1.80 -7.95 23.11
CA TRP A 54 1.09 -7.34 21.97
C TRP A 54 0.66 -8.38 20.92
N TYR A 55 1.52 -9.37 20.65
CA TYR A 55 1.16 -10.49 19.79
C TYR A 55 0.01 -11.34 20.38
N ALA A 56 0.03 -11.59 21.68
CA ALA A 56 -1.03 -12.34 22.37
C ALA A 56 -2.36 -11.58 22.39
N ALA A 57 -2.31 -10.25 22.58
CA ALA A 57 -3.50 -9.40 22.62
C ALA A 57 -4.14 -9.22 21.25
N ASP A 58 -3.37 -8.79 20.24
CA ASP A 58 -3.93 -8.38 18.95
C ASP A 58 -3.08 -8.77 17.74
N ARG A 59 -2.20 -9.77 17.86
CA ARG A 59 -1.42 -10.34 16.74
C ARG A 59 -0.41 -9.40 16.09
N PHE A 60 0.03 -8.36 16.78
CA PHE A 60 1.13 -7.54 16.28
C PHE A 60 2.42 -8.35 16.15
N LEU A 61 3.04 -8.31 14.97
CA LEU A 61 4.36 -8.89 14.75
C LEU A 61 5.46 -8.01 15.36
N PRO A 62 6.65 -8.56 15.69
CA PRO A 62 7.73 -7.79 16.31
C PRO A 62 8.10 -6.50 15.58
N ASN A 63 8.34 -6.58 14.27
CA ASN A 63 8.75 -5.43 13.45
C ASN A 63 7.66 -4.36 13.34
N GLU A 64 6.40 -4.79 13.34
CA GLU A 64 5.21 -3.96 13.28
C GLU A 64 4.98 -3.24 14.61
N ALA A 65 5.14 -3.94 15.74
CA ALA A 65 5.07 -3.35 17.07
C ALA A 65 6.22 -2.36 17.31
N LEU A 66 7.43 -2.70 16.83
CA LEU A 66 8.60 -1.83 16.89
C LEU A 66 8.37 -0.53 16.13
N SER A 67 7.92 -0.59 14.87
CA SER A 67 7.75 0.60 14.04
C SER A 67 6.65 1.53 14.56
N ARG A 68 5.60 0.98 15.16
CA ARG A 68 4.51 1.77 15.75
C ARG A 68 4.81 2.30 17.16
N GLY A 69 5.98 1.99 17.72
CA GLY A 69 6.35 2.44 19.07
C GLY A 69 5.62 1.71 20.21
N LEU A 70 4.85 0.66 19.90
CA LEU A 70 4.04 -0.07 20.89
C LEU A 70 4.87 -0.74 21.99
N LEU A 71 6.15 -0.97 21.72
CA LEU A 71 7.07 -1.58 22.67
C LEU A 71 7.63 -0.59 23.71
N ASP A 72 7.38 0.71 23.59
CA ASP A 72 7.71 1.69 24.63
C ASP A 72 6.99 1.31 25.94
N PRO A 73 7.70 1.16 27.07
CA PRO A 73 7.10 0.89 28.38
C PRO A 73 5.99 1.85 28.81
N LYS A 74 6.02 3.10 28.34
CA LYS A 74 5.01 4.13 28.62
C LYS A 74 3.66 3.84 27.96
N GLU A 75 3.68 3.08 26.86
CA GLU A 75 2.48 2.70 26.14
C GLU A 75 1.67 1.64 26.91
N ARG A 76 0.37 1.87 27.06
CA ARG A 76 -0.53 0.94 27.73
C ARG A 76 -0.93 -0.17 26.77
N ILE A 77 -0.85 -1.43 27.22
CA ILE A 77 -1.20 -2.63 26.42
C ILE A 77 -2.73 -2.81 26.31
N HIS A 78 -3.51 -1.74 26.45
CA HIS A 78 -4.99 -1.80 26.46
C HIS A 78 -5.66 -0.89 25.42
N SER A 79 -4.91 -0.19 24.56
CA SER A 79 -5.46 0.56 23.44
C SER A 79 -5.41 -0.25 22.15
N ALA A 80 -6.16 -1.36 22.09
CA ALA A 80 -6.49 -1.96 20.79
C ALA A 80 -7.23 -0.95 19.90
N GLY A 81 -7.84 0.10 20.46
CA GLY A 81 -8.52 1.14 19.70
C GLY A 81 -7.68 1.78 18.59
N ASP A 82 -6.55 2.37 18.96
CA ASP A 82 -5.83 3.29 18.07
C ASP A 82 -4.92 2.60 17.04
N HIS A 83 -4.78 1.27 17.15
CA HIS A 83 -3.94 0.44 16.29
C HIS A 83 -4.64 -0.86 15.92
N ILE A 84 -4.48 -1.31 14.68
CA ILE A 84 -4.89 -2.65 14.24
C ILE A 84 -3.66 -3.38 13.70
N SER A 85 -3.48 -4.65 14.07
CA SER A 85 -2.42 -5.43 13.45
C SER A 85 -2.74 -5.76 11.99
N GLU A 86 -1.71 -5.92 11.17
CA GLU A 86 -1.83 -6.30 9.77
C GLU A 86 -2.51 -7.67 9.63
N GLU A 87 -2.23 -8.63 10.52
CA GLU A 87 -2.89 -9.94 10.50
C GLU A 87 -4.41 -9.79 10.68
N ARG A 88 -4.85 -8.97 11.65
CA ARG A 88 -6.27 -8.72 11.91
C ARG A 88 -6.94 -7.94 10.78
N LEU A 89 -6.29 -6.88 10.30
CA LEU A 89 -6.79 -6.07 9.20
C LEU A 89 -6.95 -6.90 7.93
N HIS A 90 -5.93 -7.68 7.56
CA HIS A 90 -5.99 -8.57 6.40
C HIS A 90 -7.05 -9.67 6.59
N GLY A 91 -7.22 -10.20 7.80
CA GLY A 91 -8.28 -11.15 8.12
C GLY A 91 -9.69 -10.57 7.91
N LEU A 92 -9.91 -9.32 8.32
CA LEU A 92 -11.15 -8.59 8.08
C LEU A 92 -11.36 -8.30 6.60
N GLN A 93 -10.36 -7.77 5.90
CA GLN A 93 -10.40 -7.52 4.45
C GLN A 93 -10.72 -8.79 3.67
N HIS A 94 -10.08 -9.92 4.02
CA HIS A 94 -10.36 -11.22 3.40
C HIS A 94 -11.78 -11.71 3.65
N ALA A 95 -12.35 -11.40 4.82
CA ALA A 95 -13.72 -11.80 5.13
C ALA A 95 -14.77 -10.96 4.38
N VAL A 96 -14.45 -9.71 4.03
CA VAL A 96 -15.41 -8.80 3.37
C VAL A 96 -15.24 -8.71 1.86
N ASN A 97 -14.04 -8.94 1.34
CA ASN A 97 -13.74 -8.88 -0.09
C ASN A 97 -13.92 -10.24 -0.75
N THR A 98 -14.49 -10.22 -1.96
CA THR A 98 -14.57 -11.36 -2.86
C THR A 98 -13.18 -11.84 -3.32
N PRO A 99 -13.01 -13.13 -3.67
CA PRO A 99 -11.80 -13.62 -4.36
C PRO A 99 -11.43 -12.83 -5.61
N ALA A 100 -12.40 -12.21 -6.30
CA ALA A 100 -12.15 -11.36 -7.46
C ALA A 100 -11.25 -10.15 -7.16
N ALA A 101 -11.08 -9.78 -5.88
CA ALA A 101 -10.16 -8.74 -5.44
C ALA A 101 -8.70 -9.02 -5.83
N ALA A 102 -8.36 -10.27 -6.18
CA ALA A 102 -7.08 -10.62 -6.76
C ALA A 102 -6.71 -9.81 -8.02
N MET A 103 -7.70 -9.29 -8.76
CA MET A 103 -7.46 -8.44 -9.93
C MET A 103 -6.71 -7.14 -9.57
N CYS A 104 -6.86 -6.64 -8.34
CA CYS A 104 -6.19 -5.41 -7.89
C CYS A 104 -4.66 -5.60 -7.81
N ARG A 105 -4.18 -6.84 -7.64
CA ARG A 105 -2.75 -7.16 -7.57
C ARG A 105 -2.06 -7.18 -8.92
N ASP A 106 -2.85 -7.33 -9.99
CA ASP A 106 -2.35 -7.40 -11.35
C ASP A 106 -2.46 -5.99 -11.97
N LYS A 107 -1.33 -5.31 -12.08
CA LYS A 107 -1.30 -3.92 -12.56
C LYS A 107 -1.82 -3.76 -13.99
N LEU A 108 -1.70 -4.80 -14.82
CA LEU A 108 -2.23 -4.76 -16.19
C LEU A 108 -3.75 -4.88 -16.18
N LEU A 109 -4.31 -5.84 -15.43
CA LEU A 109 -5.76 -5.99 -15.29
C LEU A 109 -6.39 -4.77 -14.64
N PHE A 110 -5.76 -4.25 -13.59
CA PHE A 110 -6.15 -2.99 -12.94
C PHE A 110 -6.19 -1.84 -13.94
N HIS A 111 -5.12 -1.64 -14.72
CA HIS A 111 -5.05 -0.59 -15.73
C HIS A 111 -6.17 -0.75 -16.76
N GLN A 112 -6.29 -1.93 -17.39
CA GLN A 112 -7.29 -2.20 -18.43
C GLN A 112 -8.72 -2.00 -17.92
N TYR A 113 -9.00 -2.46 -16.70
CA TYR A 113 -10.30 -2.30 -16.07
C TYR A 113 -10.64 -0.84 -15.77
N CYS A 114 -9.68 -0.07 -15.28
CA CYS A 114 -9.86 1.36 -15.06
C CYS A 114 -10.11 2.10 -16.38
N SER A 115 -9.29 1.82 -17.40
CA SER A 115 -9.45 2.44 -18.72
C SER A 115 -10.82 2.15 -19.34
N SER A 116 -11.33 0.91 -19.24
CA SER A 116 -12.64 0.55 -19.80
C SER A 116 -13.81 1.24 -19.10
N HIS A 117 -13.64 1.67 -17.84
CA HIS A 117 -14.64 2.41 -17.06
C HIS A 117 -14.42 3.93 -17.07
N GLY A 118 -13.49 4.44 -17.89
CA GLY A 118 -13.17 5.86 -17.95
C GLY A 118 -12.61 6.41 -16.62
N LEU A 119 -11.91 5.56 -15.87
CA LEU A 119 -11.18 5.98 -14.67
C LEU A 119 -9.76 6.42 -15.09
N PRO A 120 -9.31 7.64 -14.70
CA PRO A 120 -7.99 8.14 -15.04
C PRO A 120 -6.90 7.30 -14.40
N VAL A 121 -6.05 6.71 -15.25
CA VAL A 121 -4.83 5.95 -14.92
C VAL A 121 -3.70 6.43 -15.83
N PRO A 122 -2.42 6.28 -15.45
CA PRO A 122 -1.30 6.58 -16.35
C PRO A 122 -1.45 5.81 -17.66
N ARG A 123 -1.22 6.46 -18.79
CA ARG A 123 -1.28 5.83 -20.11
C ARG A 123 -0.30 4.66 -20.22
N LEU A 124 -0.82 3.45 -20.43
CA LEU A 124 -0.03 2.28 -20.85
C LEU A 124 0.66 2.56 -22.18
N LEU A 125 1.94 2.19 -22.26
CA LEU A 125 2.78 2.30 -23.45
C LEU A 125 3.05 0.93 -24.07
N ALA A 126 3.35 -0.08 -23.24
CA ALA A 126 3.60 -1.45 -23.68
C ALA A 126 3.49 -2.45 -22.53
N VAL A 127 3.35 -3.72 -22.90
CA VAL A 127 3.47 -4.89 -22.02
C VAL A 127 4.63 -5.74 -22.51
N LEU A 128 5.59 -5.98 -21.63
CA LEU A 128 6.77 -6.78 -21.92
C LEU A 128 6.65 -8.14 -21.24
N SER A 129 6.69 -9.19 -22.04
CA SER A 129 6.58 -10.57 -21.58
C SER A 129 7.41 -11.49 -22.45
N ARG A 130 8.00 -12.52 -21.82
CA ARG A 130 8.73 -13.59 -22.49
C ARG A 130 7.83 -14.42 -23.40
N CYS A 131 6.53 -14.43 -23.11
CA CYS A 131 5.52 -15.11 -23.91
C CYS A 131 5.05 -14.28 -25.14
N GLY A 132 5.48 -13.02 -25.25
CA GLY A 132 5.10 -12.12 -26.32
C GLY A 132 4.90 -10.69 -25.79
N SER A 133 5.69 -9.76 -26.32
CA SER A 133 5.58 -8.34 -25.96
C SER A 133 4.71 -7.59 -26.98
N ARG A 134 4.02 -6.54 -26.52
CA ARG A 134 3.16 -5.71 -27.37
C ARG A 134 3.14 -4.26 -26.92
N ASP A 135 2.86 -3.35 -27.84
CA ASP A 135 2.53 -1.97 -27.50
C ASP A 135 1.11 -1.85 -26.90
N ALA A 136 0.74 -0.63 -26.52
CA ALA A 136 -0.57 -0.33 -25.97
C ALA A 136 -1.73 -0.52 -26.96
N LEU A 137 -1.47 -0.41 -28.27
CA LEU A 137 -2.45 -0.62 -29.35
C LEU A 137 -2.64 -2.12 -29.68
N GLY A 138 -1.75 -2.97 -29.19
CA GLY A 138 -1.78 -4.41 -29.42
C GLY A 138 -0.85 -4.89 -30.53
N HIS A 139 -0.02 -4.02 -31.10
CA HIS A 139 0.97 -4.42 -32.10
C HIS A 139 2.11 -5.20 -31.45
N PRO A 140 2.56 -6.31 -32.06
CA PRO A 140 3.58 -7.18 -31.48
C PRO A 140 4.98 -6.57 -31.54
N LEU A 141 5.71 -6.63 -30.43
CA LEU A 141 7.11 -6.21 -30.32
C LEU A 141 8.02 -7.45 -30.34
N VAL A 142 8.41 -7.87 -31.54
CA VAL A 142 9.11 -9.15 -31.77
C VAL A 142 10.44 -8.94 -32.47
N THR A 143 10.43 -8.26 -33.62
CA THR A 143 11.64 -8.04 -34.42
C THR A 143 12.39 -6.81 -33.93
N ARG A 144 13.70 -6.74 -34.20
CA ARG A 144 14.52 -5.56 -33.90
C ARG A 144 13.93 -4.28 -34.51
N GLN A 145 13.37 -4.37 -35.72
CA GLN A 145 12.73 -3.23 -36.39
C GLN A 145 11.48 -2.77 -35.63
N HIS A 146 10.66 -3.68 -35.10
CA HIS A 146 9.50 -3.31 -34.27
C HIS A 146 9.94 -2.53 -33.03
N TRP A 147 10.96 -3.01 -32.33
CA TRP A 147 11.50 -2.33 -31.15
C TRP A 147 12.08 -0.96 -31.48
N GLN A 148 12.85 -0.83 -32.56
CA GLN A 148 13.43 0.45 -32.99
C GLN A 148 12.34 1.46 -33.37
N ALA A 149 11.32 1.04 -34.13
CA ALA A 149 10.19 1.88 -34.48
C ALA A 149 9.38 2.30 -33.24
N PHE A 150 9.14 1.35 -32.32
CA PHE A 150 8.43 1.63 -31.06
C PHE A 150 9.17 2.67 -30.21
N VAL A 151 10.48 2.50 -30.01
CA VAL A 151 11.29 3.44 -29.23
C VAL A 151 11.35 4.81 -29.89
N SER A 152 11.50 4.87 -31.22
CA SER A 152 11.73 6.14 -31.93
C SER A 152 10.45 6.94 -32.17
N GLN A 153 9.30 6.27 -32.30
CA GLN A 153 8.05 6.92 -32.74
C GLN A 153 6.95 6.95 -31.66
N HIS A 154 6.98 6.02 -30.69
CA HIS A 154 5.84 5.79 -29.78
C HIS A 154 6.19 6.00 -28.30
N LEU A 155 7.46 5.89 -27.91
CA LEU A 155 7.89 6.13 -26.53
C LEU A 155 8.17 7.62 -26.27
N PRO A 156 7.71 8.16 -25.12
CA PRO A 156 8.11 9.49 -24.68
C PRO A 156 9.57 9.52 -24.21
N GLY A 157 10.13 10.72 -24.08
CA GLY A 157 11.52 10.95 -23.63
C GLY A 157 11.83 10.36 -22.25
N SER A 158 10.84 10.22 -21.37
CA SER A 158 10.91 9.43 -20.14
C SER A 158 9.59 8.74 -19.79
N PHE A 159 9.68 7.53 -19.24
CA PHE A 159 8.57 6.66 -18.85
C PHE A 159 8.95 5.75 -17.68
N VAL A 160 7.95 5.09 -17.09
CA VAL A 160 8.13 4.18 -15.96
C VAL A 160 7.96 2.74 -16.42
N ALA A 161 8.92 1.88 -16.08
CA ALA A 161 8.78 0.43 -16.16
C ALA A 161 8.51 -0.11 -14.76
N LYS A 162 7.47 -0.94 -14.61
CA LYS A 162 7.14 -1.58 -13.34
C LYS A 162 6.70 -3.04 -13.52
N PRO A 163 6.98 -3.93 -12.56
CA PRO A 163 6.54 -5.30 -12.67
C PRO A 163 5.03 -5.45 -12.50
N ARG A 164 4.43 -6.34 -13.31
CA ARG A 164 2.98 -6.62 -13.32
C ARG A 164 2.45 -7.02 -11.94
N HIS A 165 3.20 -7.84 -11.21
CA HIS A 165 2.84 -8.38 -9.89
C HIS A 165 3.71 -7.84 -8.73
N GLY A 166 4.57 -6.86 -9.00
CA GLY A 166 5.46 -6.27 -8.01
C GLY A 166 4.72 -5.62 -6.83
N ARG A 167 5.39 -5.47 -5.68
CA ARG A 167 4.84 -4.83 -4.48
C ARG A 167 5.81 -3.76 -3.95
N GLN A 168 5.28 -2.77 -3.22
CA GLN A 168 6.09 -1.77 -2.49
C GLN A 168 7.08 -1.01 -3.39
N GLY A 169 6.70 -0.74 -4.64
CA GLY A 169 7.56 -0.06 -5.61
C GLY A 169 8.85 -0.78 -5.97
N ARG A 170 8.96 -2.07 -5.65
CA ARG A 170 10.12 -2.89 -5.99
C ARG A 170 10.27 -2.97 -7.52
N ASP A 171 11.51 -2.79 -7.98
CA ASP A 171 11.91 -2.86 -9.39
C ASP A 171 11.20 -1.85 -10.31
N ILE A 172 10.65 -0.76 -9.75
CA ILE A 172 10.23 0.40 -10.54
C ILE A 172 11.48 1.09 -11.08
N ARG A 173 11.54 1.26 -12.39
CA ARG A 173 12.64 1.93 -13.09
C ARG A 173 12.13 3.08 -13.92
N LEU A 174 12.84 4.19 -13.82
CA LEU A 174 12.66 5.32 -14.72
C LEU A 174 13.57 5.10 -15.93
N LEU A 175 12.98 5.01 -17.11
CA LEU A 175 13.66 4.75 -18.38
C LEU A 175 13.33 5.85 -19.37
N GLY A 176 14.14 5.97 -20.41
CA GLY A 176 13.87 6.88 -21.51
C GLY A 176 15.14 7.33 -22.22
N VAL A 177 14.96 7.82 -23.44
CA VAL A 177 16.09 8.30 -24.28
C VAL A 177 16.79 9.48 -23.61
N GLU A 178 16.06 10.30 -22.84
CA GLU A 178 16.64 11.42 -22.07
C GLU A 178 17.56 10.94 -20.94
N HIS A 179 17.32 9.76 -20.38
CA HIS A 179 18.17 9.19 -19.31
C HIS A 179 19.42 8.53 -19.87
N GLU A 180 19.34 8.03 -21.10
CA GLU A 180 20.45 7.41 -21.84
C GLU A 180 21.18 8.42 -22.74
N ALA A 181 20.83 9.71 -22.68
CA ALA A 181 21.31 10.73 -23.63
C ALA A 181 22.84 10.92 -23.65
N CYS A 182 23.53 10.55 -22.56
CA CYS A 182 24.99 10.58 -22.47
C CYS A 182 25.68 9.37 -23.12
N ALA A 183 24.91 8.41 -23.64
CA ALA A 183 25.43 7.14 -24.13
C ALA A 183 25.60 7.15 -25.66
N ASP A 184 26.64 6.46 -26.15
CA ASP A 184 26.81 6.24 -27.59
C ASP A 184 25.64 5.40 -28.13
N ARG A 185 24.77 6.05 -28.93
CA ARG A 185 23.55 5.46 -29.51
C ARG A 185 22.46 5.12 -28.45
N PRO A 186 21.76 6.14 -27.92
CA PRO A 186 20.81 5.97 -26.82
C PRO A 186 19.59 5.11 -27.19
N VAL A 187 19.15 5.15 -28.44
CA VAL A 187 18.00 4.35 -28.93
C VAL A 187 18.34 2.86 -28.89
N GLU A 188 19.50 2.46 -29.39
CA GLU A 188 19.93 1.07 -29.42
C GLU A 188 20.14 0.49 -28.02
N GLN A 189 20.65 1.29 -27.09
CA GLN A 189 20.80 0.88 -25.68
C GLN A 189 19.44 0.69 -25.02
N LEU A 190 18.51 1.62 -25.23
CA LEU A 190 17.15 1.50 -24.72
C LEU A 190 16.43 0.27 -25.31
N VAL A 191 16.57 0.01 -26.61
CA VAL A 191 16.04 -1.22 -27.23
C VAL A 191 16.61 -2.47 -26.55
N ARG A 192 17.92 -2.52 -26.28
CA ARG A 192 18.53 -3.66 -25.58
C ARG A 192 17.95 -3.84 -24.18
N ALA A 193 17.85 -2.76 -23.39
CA ALA A 193 17.27 -2.81 -22.06
C ALA A 193 15.81 -3.31 -22.08
N LEU A 194 14.98 -2.83 -23.01
CA LEU A 194 13.60 -3.29 -23.16
C LEU A 194 13.51 -4.76 -23.58
N CYS A 195 14.39 -5.23 -24.46
CA CYS A 195 14.50 -6.64 -24.82
C CYS A 195 14.92 -7.51 -23.62
N GLU A 196 15.81 -7.03 -22.75
CA GLU A 196 16.19 -7.72 -21.52
C GLU A 196 15.00 -7.84 -20.56
N PHE A 197 14.22 -6.77 -20.37
CA PHE A 197 12.99 -6.83 -19.59
C PHE A 197 11.97 -7.79 -20.19
N ALA A 198 11.80 -7.79 -21.51
CA ALA A 198 10.92 -8.71 -22.22
C ALA A 198 11.33 -10.17 -22.03
N ASN A 199 12.62 -10.47 -21.93
CA ASN A 199 13.12 -11.83 -21.71
C ASN A 199 13.15 -12.24 -20.23
N SER A 200 12.87 -11.32 -19.31
CA SER A 200 12.87 -11.62 -17.88
C SER A 200 11.69 -12.53 -17.48
N HIS A 201 11.81 -13.20 -16.33
CA HIS A 201 10.75 -14.07 -15.81
C HIS A 201 9.53 -13.31 -15.29
N GLU A 202 9.69 -12.02 -14.99
CA GLU A 202 8.63 -11.18 -14.43
C GLU A 202 8.15 -10.18 -15.49
N GLU A 203 6.90 -10.32 -15.91
CA GLU A 203 6.30 -9.41 -16.89
C GLU A 203 6.31 -7.96 -16.40
N GLN A 204 6.66 -7.05 -17.31
CA GLN A 204 6.75 -5.62 -17.03
C GLN A 204 5.66 -4.88 -17.79
N ILE A 205 5.15 -3.82 -17.20
CA ILE A 205 4.32 -2.84 -17.90
C ILE A 205 5.05 -1.51 -17.98
N LEU A 206 4.96 -0.87 -19.15
CA LEU A 206 5.50 0.46 -19.38
C LEU A 206 4.35 1.46 -19.33
N GLU A 207 4.48 2.48 -18.50
CA GLU A 207 3.48 3.54 -18.34
C GLU A 207 4.12 4.92 -18.54
N GLU A 208 3.32 5.89 -18.94
CA GLU A 208 3.77 7.28 -18.98
C GLU A 208 4.26 7.74 -17.60
N ARG A 209 5.29 8.58 -17.59
CA ARG A 209 5.77 9.22 -16.37
C ARG A 209 4.83 10.36 -15.99
N LEU A 210 4.11 10.22 -14.89
CA LEU A 210 3.39 11.33 -14.29
C LEU A 210 4.32 12.19 -13.42
N MET A 211 4.01 13.49 -13.36
CA MET A 211 4.76 14.48 -12.58
C MET A 211 3.87 15.05 -11.49
N ALA A 212 4.45 15.31 -10.32
CA ALA A 212 3.70 15.88 -9.21
C ALA A 212 3.18 17.29 -9.54
N HIS A 213 2.02 17.63 -9.00
CA HIS A 213 1.44 18.96 -9.10
C HIS A 213 2.40 20.02 -8.50
N GLN A 214 2.50 21.21 -9.12
CA GLN A 214 3.45 22.26 -8.72
C GLN A 214 3.41 22.61 -7.22
N ARG A 215 2.20 22.66 -6.63
CA ARG A 215 2.04 22.86 -5.17
C ARG A 215 2.69 21.77 -4.32
N ILE A 216 2.65 20.52 -4.77
CA ILE A 216 3.32 19.39 -4.10
C ILE A 216 4.82 19.52 -4.28
N VAL A 217 5.28 19.87 -5.49
CA VAL A 217 6.71 20.14 -5.74
C VAL A 217 7.24 21.26 -4.84
N ALA A 218 6.44 22.31 -4.60
CA ALA A 218 6.80 23.38 -3.67
C ALA A 218 6.93 22.87 -2.22
N LEU A 219 6.10 21.90 -1.81
CA LEU A 219 6.19 21.28 -0.48
C LEU A 219 7.37 20.31 -0.37
N THR A 220 7.59 19.43 -1.35
CA THR A 220 8.55 18.32 -1.24
C THR A 220 9.91 18.61 -1.85
N GLY A 221 10.02 19.62 -2.72
CA GLY A 221 11.24 19.99 -3.43
C GLY A 221 11.59 19.08 -4.60
N THR A 222 10.70 18.14 -4.96
CA THR A 222 10.95 17.16 -6.02
C THR A 222 9.74 17.02 -6.94
N PRO A 223 9.95 16.84 -8.26
CA PRO A 223 8.87 16.56 -9.21
C PRO A 223 8.37 15.10 -9.14
N ALA A 224 9.02 14.23 -8.35
CA ALA A 224 8.60 12.85 -8.15
C ALA A 224 7.22 12.76 -7.48
N LEU A 225 6.48 11.69 -7.79
CA LEU A 225 5.10 11.53 -7.33
C LEU A 225 5.01 11.26 -5.83
N SER A 226 4.52 12.25 -5.10
CA SER A 226 3.95 12.07 -3.76
C SER A 226 2.45 11.80 -3.92
N THR A 227 2.00 10.63 -3.48
CA THR A 227 0.61 10.18 -3.66
C THR A 227 -0.20 10.32 -2.36
N VAL A 228 -1.53 10.30 -2.51
CA VAL A 228 -2.45 10.14 -1.40
C VAL A 228 -2.96 8.70 -1.41
N ARG A 229 -2.78 7.99 -0.30
CA ARG A 229 -3.48 6.74 -0.03
C ARG A 229 -4.88 7.06 0.47
N VAL A 230 -5.91 6.54 -0.17
CA VAL A 230 -7.31 6.72 0.25
C VAL A 230 -7.94 5.35 0.49
N PHE A 231 -8.58 5.14 1.63
CA PHE A 231 -9.28 3.89 1.93
C PHE A 231 -10.76 4.07 1.68
N SER A 232 -11.31 3.27 0.77
CA SER A 232 -12.73 3.28 0.49
C SER A 232 -13.41 2.03 1.04
N TRP A 233 -14.70 2.18 1.30
CA TRP A 233 -15.63 1.09 1.52
C TRP A 233 -16.95 1.33 0.80
N VAL A 234 -17.52 0.30 0.20
CA VAL A 234 -18.89 0.34 -0.32
C VAL A 234 -19.83 -0.33 0.68
N THR A 235 -20.70 0.48 1.26
CA THR A 235 -21.69 0.05 2.26
C THR A 235 -22.66 -1.02 1.71
N PRO A 236 -23.39 -1.74 2.57
CA PRO A 236 -24.45 -2.66 2.13
C PRO A 236 -25.52 -1.99 1.28
N LYS A 237 -25.73 -0.67 1.46
CA LYS A 237 -26.68 0.14 0.70
C LYS A 237 -26.13 0.61 -0.66
N GLY A 238 -24.94 0.19 -1.05
CA GLY A 238 -24.31 0.58 -2.32
C GLY A 238 -23.74 2.00 -2.33
N LYS A 239 -23.58 2.64 -1.16
CA LYS A 239 -22.97 3.97 -1.03
C LYS A 239 -21.46 3.85 -0.81
N PRO A 240 -20.60 4.54 -1.58
CA PRO A 240 -19.17 4.59 -1.32
C PRO A 240 -18.85 5.58 -0.20
N GLU A 241 -17.96 5.19 0.71
CA GLU A 241 -17.48 5.99 1.83
C GLU A 241 -15.96 5.95 1.91
N ILE A 242 -15.34 7.08 2.27
CA ILE A 242 -13.91 7.17 2.53
C ILE A 242 -13.70 7.03 4.03
N LEU A 243 -12.97 6.00 4.42
CA LEU A 243 -12.76 5.62 5.83
C LEU A 243 -11.58 6.38 6.44
N ASP A 244 -10.50 6.50 5.69
CA ASP A 244 -9.34 7.31 6.05
C ASP A 244 -8.50 7.67 4.82
N ALA A 245 -7.53 8.54 5.00
CA ALA A 245 -6.53 8.84 3.97
C ALA A 245 -5.22 9.32 4.59
N TYR A 246 -4.13 9.21 3.83
CA TYR A 246 -2.87 9.84 4.16
C TYR A 246 -2.08 10.24 2.91
N PHE A 247 -1.49 11.42 2.98
CA PHE A 247 -0.53 11.91 2.00
C PHE A 247 0.87 11.41 2.33
N ARG A 248 1.61 10.93 1.33
CA ARG A 248 2.99 10.46 1.47
C ARG A 248 3.93 11.43 0.76
N GLY A 249 4.60 12.27 1.53
CA GLY A 249 5.56 13.26 1.04
C GLY A 249 6.96 12.67 0.89
N ILE A 250 7.51 12.75 -0.33
CA ILE A 250 8.87 12.30 -0.61
C ILE A 250 9.90 13.25 0.00
N VAL A 251 10.87 12.69 0.73
CA VAL A 251 12.06 13.40 1.19
C VAL A 251 13.26 13.01 0.33
N GLY A 252 13.92 14.01 -0.26
CA GLY A 252 15.07 13.83 -1.13
C GLY A 252 14.70 13.38 -2.56
N ASN A 253 15.59 12.64 -3.20
CA ASN A 253 15.48 12.30 -4.63
C ASN A 253 14.93 10.89 -4.88
N SER A 254 14.11 10.36 -3.97
CA SER A 254 13.47 9.06 -4.17
C SER A 254 12.48 9.11 -5.34
N LEU A 255 12.47 8.06 -6.16
CA LEU A 255 11.46 7.88 -7.21
C LEU A 255 10.09 7.47 -6.64
N THR A 256 10.04 6.95 -5.41
CA THR A 256 8.81 6.45 -4.77
C THR A 256 8.58 7.11 -3.42
N ASP A 257 7.31 7.29 -3.08
CA ASP A 257 6.82 7.80 -1.79
C ASP A 257 6.58 6.69 -0.76
N ASN A 258 7.15 5.51 -0.98
CA ASN A 258 7.03 4.40 -0.06
C ASN A 258 7.70 4.72 1.28
N ILE A 259 7.04 4.34 2.37
CA ILE A 259 7.51 4.65 3.72
C ILE A 259 8.49 3.58 4.21
N SER A 260 8.46 2.38 3.63
CA SER A 260 9.43 1.30 3.86
C SER A 260 10.31 1.09 2.63
N ASP A 261 11.61 0.92 2.85
CA ASP A 261 12.57 0.49 1.84
C ASP A 261 12.64 -1.04 1.79
N CYS A 262 12.32 -1.61 0.63
CA CYS A 262 12.30 -3.05 0.42
C CYS A 262 13.70 -3.69 0.36
N ARG A 263 14.76 -2.90 0.10
CA ARG A 263 16.14 -3.39 0.03
C ARG A 263 16.77 -3.54 1.41
N THR A 264 16.47 -2.60 2.29
CA THR A 264 17.04 -2.54 3.64
C THR A 264 16.09 -3.10 4.71
N GLY A 265 14.78 -3.18 4.41
CA GLY A 265 13.75 -3.51 5.39
C GLY A 265 13.52 -2.40 6.42
N LEU A 266 14.17 -1.25 6.25
CA LEU A 266 14.08 -0.07 7.11
C LEU A 266 13.06 0.93 6.56
N PHE A 267 12.79 1.98 7.34
CA PHE A 267 11.91 3.05 6.89
C PHE A 267 12.68 4.12 6.12
N THR A 268 12.05 4.66 5.10
CA THR A 268 12.55 5.83 4.37
C THR A 268 12.36 7.09 5.22
N ALA A 269 13.02 8.18 4.82
CA ALA A 269 12.81 9.49 5.42
C ALA A 269 11.47 10.15 5.04
N ASN A 270 10.65 9.48 4.21
CA ASN A 270 9.39 10.03 3.72
C ASN A 270 8.41 10.29 4.87
N VAL A 271 7.61 11.34 4.71
CA VAL A 271 6.66 11.80 5.72
C VAL A 271 5.26 11.36 5.35
N THR A 272 4.49 10.95 6.36
CA THR A 272 3.06 10.69 6.22
C THR A 272 2.29 11.81 6.89
N ALA A 273 1.31 12.39 6.19
CA ALA A 273 0.47 13.46 6.71
C ALA A 273 -1.02 13.13 6.56
N ARG A 274 -1.81 13.43 7.59
CA ARG A 274 -3.26 13.16 7.58
C ARG A 274 -4.02 14.37 7.00
N PRO A 275 -4.73 14.22 5.87
CA PRO A 275 -5.69 15.22 5.42
C PRO A 275 -6.97 15.16 6.26
N ASP A 276 -7.59 16.31 6.47
CA ASP A 276 -9.01 16.35 6.81
C ASP A 276 -9.83 15.75 5.66
N LEU A 277 -10.69 14.77 5.94
CA LEU A 277 -11.37 14.01 4.89
C LEU A 277 -12.34 14.88 4.07
N ARG A 278 -12.83 15.99 4.63
CA ARG A 278 -13.73 16.90 3.94
C ARG A 278 -12.98 17.90 3.06
N SER A 279 -12.03 18.62 3.64
CA SER A 279 -11.32 19.75 3.01
C SER A 279 -10.03 19.36 2.28
N GLY A 280 -9.33 18.31 2.72
CA GLY A 280 -8.03 17.93 2.16
C GLY A 280 -6.86 18.75 2.69
N VAL A 281 -7.09 19.57 3.72
CA VAL A 281 -6.03 20.29 4.42
C VAL A 281 -5.26 19.32 5.30
N LEU A 282 -3.94 19.30 5.15
CA LEU A 282 -3.05 18.47 5.95
C LEU A 282 -3.01 18.99 7.40
N SER A 283 -3.07 18.05 8.34
CA SER A 283 -3.09 18.32 9.77
C SER A 283 -1.81 17.79 10.42
N GLN A 284 -1.89 16.67 11.13
CA GLN A 284 -0.76 16.03 11.78
C GLN A 284 0.07 15.22 10.77
N ALA A 285 1.39 15.27 10.91
CA ALA A 285 2.32 14.51 10.10
C ALA A 285 3.41 13.83 10.92
N TRP A 286 3.85 12.67 10.48
CA TRP A 286 4.85 11.86 11.18
C TRP A 286 5.80 11.18 10.20
N ALA A 287 6.99 10.86 10.69
CA ALA A 287 7.97 10.04 9.99
C ALA A 287 8.40 8.90 10.90
N PHE A 288 8.60 7.72 10.34
CA PHE A 288 9.19 6.61 11.09
C PHE A 288 10.65 6.91 11.40
N ASN A 289 11.13 6.47 12.56
CA ASN A 289 12.51 6.69 12.93
C ASN A 289 13.44 5.82 12.07
N ALA A 290 14.61 6.35 11.71
CA ALA A 290 15.56 5.66 10.83
C ALA A 290 16.08 4.33 11.41
N ASN A 291 16.14 4.23 12.75
CA ASN A 291 16.46 2.97 13.46
C ASN A 291 15.31 1.94 13.44
N GLY A 292 14.16 2.30 12.86
CA GLY A 292 12.96 1.46 12.80
C GLY A 292 12.24 1.28 14.13
N VAL A 293 12.55 2.08 15.14
CA VAL A 293 11.90 2.03 16.46
C VAL A 293 11.03 3.27 16.63
N GLY A 294 9.73 3.08 16.51
CA GLY A 294 8.74 4.14 16.64
C GLY A 294 8.73 5.13 15.47
N TYR A 295 8.05 6.25 15.74
CA TYR A 295 7.89 7.36 14.83
C TYR A 295 8.07 8.67 15.60
N ARG A 296 8.16 9.78 14.86
CA ARG A 296 8.20 11.13 15.41
C ARG A 296 7.21 12.03 14.69
N TRP A 297 6.62 12.95 15.42
CA TRP A 297 5.81 14.03 14.84
C TRP A 297 6.71 15.02 14.11
N VAL A 298 6.18 15.57 13.02
CA VAL A 298 6.89 16.46 12.10
C VAL A 298 5.95 17.58 11.69
N ASP A 299 6.36 18.83 11.91
CA ASP A 299 5.58 20.01 11.51
C ASP A 299 5.99 20.55 10.13
N HIS A 300 7.26 20.35 9.74
CA HIS A 300 7.86 20.86 8.50
C HIS A 300 8.45 19.72 7.67
N HIS A 301 8.38 19.84 6.35
CA HIS A 301 8.91 18.84 5.44
C HIS A 301 10.44 18.74 5.58
N PRO A 302 11.03 17.57 5.92
CA PRO A 302 12.44 17.46 6.26
C PRO A 302 13.43 17.87 5.14
N GLY A 303 13.00 17.84 3.88
CA GLY A 303 13.85 18.20 2.74
C GLY A 303 13.78 19.68 2.32
N THR A 304 12.73 20.41 2.70
CA THR A 304 12.44 21.78 2.20
C THR A 304 12.13 22.78 3.31
N ASP A 305 11.94 22.29 4.54
CA ASP A 305 11.49 23.05 5.69
C ASP A 305 10.13 23.74 5.50
N MET A 306 9.35 23.33 4.50
CA MET A 306 8.02 23.89 4.25
C MET A 306 7.00 23.34 5.27
N PRO A 307 6.09 24.19 5.81
CA PRO A 307 5.09 23.74 6.77
C PRO A 307 4.13 22.74 6.14
N ILE A 308 3.95 21.59 6.80
CA ILE A 308 3.02 20.55 6.36
C ILE A 308 1.60 20.87 6.83
N LYS A 309 1.47 21.28 8.09
CA LYS A 309 0.18 21.64 8.68
C LYS A 309 -0.41 22.85 7.95
N GLY A 310 -1.67 22.75 7.54
CA GLY A 310 -2.35 23.79 6.78
C GLY A 310 -2.13 23.69 5.27
N PHE A 311 -1.27 22.79 4.79
CA PHE A 311 -1.10 22.58 3.35
C PHE A 311 -2.37 21.95 2.75
N GLN A 312 -2.98 22.65 1.79
CA GLN A 312 -4.14 22.14 1.06
C GLN A 312 -3.70 21.23 -0.09
N LEU A 313 -4.12 19.95 -0.06
CA LEU A 313 -3.90 19.03 -1.17
C LEU A 313 -4.61 19.54 -2.44
N PRO A 314 -3.94 19.57 -3.60
CA PRO A 314 -4.59 19.90 -4.86
C PRO A 314 -5.58 18.80 -5.25
N TRP A 315 -6.65 19.18 -5.95
CA TRP A 315 -7.67 18.26 -6.49
C TRP A 315 -8.39 17.39 -5.45
N TRP A 316 -8.50 17.83 -4.19
CA TRP A 316 -9.02 16.96 -3.13
C TRP A 316 -10.48 16.51 -3.37
N GLU A 317 -11.33 17.40 -3.87
CA GLU A 317 -12.71 17.06 -4.18
C GLU A 317 -12.78 16.03 -5.33
N GLU A 318 -11.95 16.20 -6.35
CA GLU A 318 -11.83 15.30 -7.48
C GLU A 318 -11.25 13.95 -7.08
N VAL A 319 -10.29 13.91 -6.14
CA VAL A 319 -9.76 12.67 -5.55
C VAL A 319 -10.88 11.90 -4.87
N ARG A 320 -11.70 12.58 -4.06
CA ARG A 320 -12.84 11.96 -3.38
C ARG A 320 -13.85 11.40 -4.38
N ALA A 321 -14.23 12.20 -5.38
CA ALA A 321 -15.17 11.78 -6.42
C ALA A 321 -14.63 10.60 -7.25
N LEU A 322 -13.34 10.64 -7.61
CA LEU A 322 -12.64 9.60 -8.35
C LEU A 322 -12.64 8.28 -7.56
N VAL A 323 -12.21 8.31 -6.30
CA VAL A 323 -12.16 7.12 -5.45
C VAL A 323 -13.56 6.57 -5.19
N SER A 324 -14.56 7.42 -4.97
CA SER A 324 -15.95 6.97 -4.80
C SER A 324 -16.50 6.28 -6.05
N ARG A 325 -16.23 6.82 -7.25
CA ARG A 325 -16.58 6.17 -8.53
C ARG A 325 -15.83 4.85 -8.70
N ALA A 326 -14.52 4.84 -8.47
CA ALA A 326 -13.69 3.65 -8.63
C ALA A 326 -14.13 2.52 -7.68
N ALA A 327 -14.43 2.83 -6.42
CA ALA A 327 -14.95 1.87 -5.45
C ALA A 327 -16.26 1.22 -5.92
N LEU A 328 -17.15 1.97 -6.56
CA LEU A 328 -18.39 1.44 -7.12
C LEU A 328 -18.14 0.57 -8.35
N CYS A 329 -17.24 0.97 -9.25
CA CYS A 329 -16.87 0.15 -10.40
C CYS A 329 -16.34 -1.22 -9.95
N PHE A 330 -15.46 -1.24 -8.94
CA PHE A 330 -14.79 -2.47 -8.49
C PHE A 330 -15.66 -3.43 -7.67
N LEU A 331 -16.97 -3.18 -7.50
CA LEU A 331 -17.86 -4.18 -6.91
C LEU A 331 -17.77 -5.51 -7.69
N PRO A 332 -17.73 -6.67 -7.00
CA PRO A 332 -18.04 -6.87 -5.58
C PRO A 332 -16.86 -6.74 -4.60
N VAL A 333 -15.74 -6.12 -4.98
CA VAL A 333 -14.65 -5.75 -4.04
C VAL A 333 -15.10 -4.57 -3.20
N ARG A 334 -15.33 -4.79 -1.90
CA ARG A 334 -15.99 -3.80 -1.03
C ARG A 334 -15.04 -2.84 -0.36
N THR A 335 -13.79 -3.21 -0.12
CA THR A 335 -12.79 -2.33 0.49
C THR A 335 -11.48 -2.36 -0.28
N ILE A 336 -10.95 -1.17 -0.57
CA ILE A 336 -9.73 -0.98 -1.37
C ILE A 336 -8.97 0.23 -0.81
N GLY A 337 -7.64 0.10 -0.73
CA GLY A 337 -6.72 1.21 -0.51
C GLY A 337 -6.17 1.70 -1.85
N TRP A 338 -6.53 2.91 -2.24
CA TRP A 338 -6.18 3.52 -3.52
C TRP A 338 -4.95 4.38 -3.39
N ASP A 339 -3.99 4.21 -4.30
CA ASP A 339 -2.93 5.19 -4.51
C ASP A 339 -3.35 6.18 -5.57
N VAL A 340 -3.42 7.46 -5.20
CA VAL A 340 -3.86 8.53 -6.09
C VAL A 340 -2.73 9.53 -6.27
N ALA A 341 -2.27 9.69 -7.52
CA ALA A 341 -1.33 10.72 -7.90
C ALA A 341 -2.06 12.04 -8.13
N LEU A 342 -1.45 13.13 -7.69
CA LEU A 342 -1.94 14.49 -7.88
C LEU A 342 -1.02 15.21 -8.86
N THR A 343 -1.51 15.45 -10.07
CA THR A 343 -0.71 15.98 -11.19
C THR A 343 -1.25 17.34 -11.65
N PRO A 344 -0.52 18.10 -12.47
CA PRO A 344 -1.05 19.30 -13.11
C PRO A 344 -2.30 19.04 -13.98
N LYS A 345 -2.49 17.81 -14.48
CA LYS A 345 -3.61 17.41 -15.33
C LYS A 345 -4.81 16.85 -14.55
N GLY A 346 -4.72 16.77 -13.23
CA GLY A 346 -5.75 16.18 -12.36
C GLY A 346 -5.26 14.98 -11.55
N ALA A 347 -6.21 14.26 -10.96
CA ALA A 347 -5.96 13.08 -10.13
C ALA A 347 -5.98 11.79 -10.97
N PHE A 348 -5.01 10.90 -10.71
CA PHE A 348 -4.87 9.61 -11.41
C PHE A 348 -4.76 8.47 -10.42
N LEU A 349 -5.47 7.37 -10.66
CA LEU A 349 -5.29 6.13 -9.91
C LEU A 349 -3.99 5.46 -10.35
N ILE A 350 -3.13 5.12 -9.38
CA ILE A 350 -1.83 4.48 -9.64
C ILE A 350 -1.91 2.98 -9.35
N GLU A 351 -2.48 2.62 -8.19
CA GLU A 351 -2.64 1.24 -7.74
C GLU A 351 -3.90 1.08 -6.89
N ALA A 352 -4.48 -0.12 -6.92
CA ALA A 352 -5.52 -0.56 -6.00
C ALA A 352 -4.95 -1.66 -5.08
N ASN A 353 -5.09 -1.48 -3.78
CA ASN A 353 -4.56 -2.41 -2.78
C ASN A 353 -5.75 -3.05 -2.05
N GLU A 354 -6.07 -4.30 -2.37
CA GLU A 354 -7.15 -5.05 -1.73
C GLU A 354 -6.75 -5.57 -0.33
N ARG A 355 -5.44 -5.72 -0.11
CA ARG A 355 -4.80 -6.03 1.17
C ARG A 355 -3.90 -4.86 1.57
N PHE A 356 -4.53 -3.74 1.89
CA PHE A 356 -3.80 -2.54 2.26
C PHE A 356 -3.30 -2.62 3.71
N GLN A 357 -2.11 -2.06 3.92
CA GLN A 357 -1.60 -1.72 5.25
C GLN A 357 -2.13 -0.33 5.65
N HIS A 358 -2.25 -0.09 6.96
CA HIS A 358 -2.61 1.21 7.50
C HIS A 358 -1.45 1.77 8.33
N ALA A 359 -0.88 2.88 7.86
CA ALA A 359 0.20 3.58 8.54
C ALA A 359 -0.29 4.60 9.59
N GLY A 360 -1.57 4.98 9.54
CA GLY A 360 -2.16 5.99 10.42
C GLY A 360 -2.54 5.46 11.81
N PHE A 361 -2.73 6.43 12.71
CA PHE A 361 -3.09 6.23 14.12
C PHE A 361 -4.45 6.86 14.43
N GLY A 362 -5.14 6.34 15.45
CA GLY A 362 -6.36 6.94 15.98
C GLY A 362 -7.60 6.72 15.10
N GLU A 363 -8.47 7.73 15.01
CA GLU A 363 -9.86 7.58 14.51
C GLU A 363 -10.04 6.87 13.17
N GLY A 364 -9.10 7.01 12.23
CA GLY A 364 -9.18 6.33 10.93
C GLY A 364 -9.15 4.81 11.06
N VAL A 365 -8.29 4.30 11.94
CA VAL A 365 -8.21 2.86 12.25
C VAL A 365 -9.51 2.36 12.85
N HIS A 366 -10.12 3.14 13.75
CA HIS A 366 -11.41 2.81 14.35
C HIS A 366 -12.50 2.71 13.29
N ARG A 367 -12.61 3.72 12.39
CA ARG A 367 -13.58 3.69 11.29
C ARG A 367 -13.40 2.47 10.39
N ILE A 368 -12.16 2.17 10.01
CA ILE A 368 -11.85 0.99 9.19
C ILE A 368 -12.26 -0.29 9.90
N ARG A 369 -11.84 -0.46 11.17
CA ARG A 369 -12.17 -1.66 11.93
C ARG A 369 -13.68 -1.85 12.05
N SER A 370 -14.39 -0.82 12.49
CA SER A 370 -15.85 -0.89 12.70
C SER A 370 -16.59 -1.22 11.41
N ALA A 371 -16.22 -0.58 10.29
CA ALA A 371 -16.84 -0.84 8.99
C ALA A 371 -16.63 -2.31 8.54
N LEU A 372 -15.41 -2.83 8.66
CA LEU A 372 -15.10 -4.19 8.23
C LEU A 372 -15.69 -5.26 9.16
N GLN A 373 -15.75 -5.00 10.48
CA GLN A 373 -16.40 -5.91 11.43
C GLN A 373 -17.90 -6.00 11.19
N GLN A 374 -18.57 -4.86 11.03
CA GLN A 374 -20.00 -4.81 10.73
C GLN A 374 -20.31 -5.57 9.43
N GLU A 375 -19.48 -5.40 8.40
CA GLU A 375 -19.68 -6.10 7.13
C GLU A 375 -19.39 -7.59 7.24
N GLN A 376 -18.37 -8.00 8.00
CA GLN A 376 -18.10 -9.41 8.27
C GLN A 376 -19.27 -10.08 8.98
N GLU A 377 -19.86 -9.43 9.98
CA GLU A 377 -21.05 -9.93 10.69
C GLU A 377 -22.24 -10.07 9.74
N ARG A 378 -22.49 -9.06 8.90
CA ARG A 378 -23.55 -9.09 7.89
C ARG A 378 -23.38 -10.26 6.92
N LEU A 379 -22.16 -10.51 6.45
CA LEU A 379 -21.85 -11.58 5.50
C LEU A 379 -21.93 -12.99 6.12
N ARG A 380 -21.68 -13.12 7.42
CA ARG A 380 -21.88 -14.39 8.15
C ARG A 380 -23.35 -14.78 8.29
N GLY A 381 -24.27 -13.82 8.17
CA GLY A 381 -25.70 -14.01 8.38
C GLY A 381 -26.06 -14.28 9.85
N PRO A 382 -27.36 -14.37 10.20
CA PRO A 382 -27.76 -14.90 11.50
C PRO A 382 -27.23 -16.32 11.64
N ALA A 383 -26.69 -16.68 12.81
CA ALA A 383 -26.30 -18.05 13.09
C ALA A 383 -27.48 -18.97 12.78
N SER A 384 -27.34 -19.89 11.82
CA SER A 384 -28.37 -20.89 11.56
C SER A 384 -28.66 -21.60 12.89
N PRO A 385 -29.91 -21.67 13.36
CA PRO A 385 -30.21 -22.52 14.50
C PRO A 385 -29.76 -23.93 14.13
N LEU A 386 -29.02 -24.56 15.04
CA LEU A 386 -28.69 -25.99 14.93
C LEU A 386 -29.98 -26.74 14.61
N PRO A 387 -29.97 -27.71 13.67
CA PRO A 387 -31.16 -28.52 13.44
C PRO A 387 -31.58 -29.13 14.77
N ALA A 388 -32.83 -28.89 15.17
CA ALA A 388 -33.41 -29.49 16.36
C ALA A 388 -33.21 -31.00 16.29
N GLU A 389 -32.70 -31.59 17.37
CA GLU A 389 -32.61 -33.05 17.49
C GLU A 389 -33.96 -33.66 17.13
N PRO A 390 -33.99 -34.71 16.27
CA PRO A 390 -35.25 -35.35 15.94
C PRO A 390 -35.91 -35.87 17.21
N PRO A 391 -37.24 -35.75 17.36
CA PRO A 391 -37.92 -36.21 18.56
C PRO A 391 -37.63 -37.70 18.74
N HIS A 392 -37.08 -38.05 19.91
CA HIS A 392 -36.97 -39.44 20.33
C HIS A 392 -38.36 -40.07 20.26
N GLY A 393 -38.51 -41.02 19.33
CA GLY A 393 -39.74 -41.78 19.17
C GLY A 393 -40.14 -42.46 20.46
N LYS A 394 -41.44 -42.45 20.74
CA LYS A 394 -42.08 -43.34 21.72
C LYS A 394 -42.51 -44.63 21.03
#